data_AF-A0A2W6CAP7-F1
#
_entry.id   AF-A0A2W6CAP7-F1
#
_cell.length_a   1.000
_cell.length_b   1.000
_cell.length_c   1.000
_cell.angle_alpha   90.00
_cell.angle_beta   90.00
_cell.angle_gamma   90.00
#
_symmetry.space_group_name_H-M   'P 1'
#
loop_
_entity.id
_entity.type
_entity.pdbx_description
1 polymer ?
#
loop_
_entity_poly.entity_id
_entity_poly.type
_entity_poly.pdbx_seq_one_letter_code
_entity_poly.pdbx_strand_id
1 'polypeptide(L)'
;MTISKREKDALIAAEIEQSEATRDEPLSAEAGVRRNKSPVYSLRLAPIDVARIEKVAARMGVPASSLVRGWIQSAIADEGTTDVAGAVARLEVDLQRLKGLVA
;
A
#
# COMPACT_ATOMS: atom_id res chain seq x y z
N MET A 1 -22.58 25.08 4.62
CA MET A 1 -22.06 26.23 5.38
C MET A 1 -20.55 26.20 5.26
N THR A 2 -19.98 27.06 4.42
CA THR A 2 -18.54 27.02 4.08
C THR A 2 -17.81 27.96 5.04
N ILE A 3 -17.08 27.38 5.99
CA ILE A 3 -16.32 28.15 6.99
C ILE A 3 -15.17 28.87 6.29
N SER A 4 -15.00 30.16 6.58
CA SER A 4 -13.96 31.02 6.02
C SER A 4 -12.56 30.52 6.39
N LYS A 5 -11.56 30.81 5.57
CA LYS A 5 -10.16 30.42 5.84
C LYS A 5 -9.68 30.91 7.21
N ARG A 6 -10.00 32.17 7.56
CA ARG A 6 -9.62 32.75 8.87
C ARG A 6 -10.25 32.03 10.05
N GLU A 7 -11.52 31.62 9.90
CA GLU A 7 -12.23 30.88 10.94
C GLU A 7 -11.65 29.48 11.11
N LYS A 8 -11.25 28.81 10.02
CA LYS A 8 -10.53 27.53 10.09
C LYS A 8 -9.17 27.67 10.77
N ASP A 9 -8.41 28.70 10.40
CA ASP A 9 -7.08 28.95 10.97
C ASP A 9 -7.19 29.22 12.49
N ALA A 10 -8.23 29.93 12.93
CA ALA A 10 -8.51 30.15 14.34
C ALA A 10 -8.89 28.87 15.10
N LEU A 11 -9.70 28.00 14.50
CA LEU A 11 -10.06 26.71 15.09
C LEU A 11 -8.85 25.78 15.20
N ILE A 12 -7.97 25.76 14.19
CA ILE A 12 -6.73 24.98 14.24
C ILE A 12 -5.81 25.48 15.34
N ALA A 13 -5.66 26.80 15.48
CA ALA A 13 -4.83 27.38 16.54
C ALA A 13 -5.34 27.02 17.94
N ALA A 14 -6.66 27.09 18.16
CA ALA A 14 -7.28 26.72 19.42
C ALA A 14 -7.12 25.22 19.73
N GLU A 15 -7.28 24.35 18.72
CA GLU A 15 -7.09 22.90 18.87
C GLU A 15 -5.62 22.55 19.20
N ILE A 16 -4.66 23.24 18.58
CA ILE A 16 -3.23 23.07 18.87
C ILE A 16 -2.94 23.45 20.32
N GLU A 17 -3.41 24.61 20.77
CA GLU A 17 -3.20 25.05 22.16
C GLU A 17 -3.82 24.07 23.17
N GLN A 18 -5.03 23.60 22.90
CA GLN A 18 -5.70 22.60 23.74
C GLN A 18 -4.98 21.25 23.73
N SER A 19 -4.43 20.83 22.59
CA SER A 19 -3.66 19.59 22.46
C SER A 19 -2.33 19.65 23.20
N GLU A 20 -1.61 20.78 23.11
CA GLU A 20 -0.35 20.96 23.82
C GLU A 20 -0.58 21.04 25.34
N ALA A 21 -1.68 21.66 25.78
CA ALA A 21 -2.03 21.74 27.20
C ALA A 21 -2.38 20.36 27.81
N THR A 22 -2.97 19.46 27.02
CA THR A 22 -3.43 18.13 27.48
C THR A 22 -2.51 16.98 27.06
N ARG A 23 -1.33 17.28 26.47
CA ARG A 23 -0.39 16.28 25.93
C ARG A 23 0.01 15.19 26.92
N ASP A 24 0.23 15.58 28.17
CA ASP A 24 0.74 14.70 29.22
C ASP A 24 -0.39 14.10 30.07
N GLU A 25 -1.66 14.39 29.73
CA GLU A 25 -2.83 13.79 30.37
C GLU A 25 -3.03 12.34 29.92
N PRO A 26 -3.52 11.46 30.80
CA PRO A 26 -3.84 10.10 30.41
C PRO A 26 -4.93 10.09 29.33
N LEU A 27 -4.71 9.30 28.27
CA LEU A 27 -5.69 9.07 27.23
C LEU A 27 -7.01 8.54 27.82
N SER A 28 -8.14 8.98 27.27
CA SER A 28 -9.46 8.51 27.73
C SER A 28 -9.62 6.99 27.52
N ALA A 29 -10.48 6.36 28.32
CA ALA A 29 -10.79 4.93 28.16
C ALA A 29 -11.45 4.60 26.79
N GLU A 30 -11.98 5.61 26.11
CA GLU A 30 -12.59 5.52 24.79
C GLU A 30 -11.58 5.80 23.66
N ALA A 31 -10.33 6.15 23.98
CA ALA A 31 -9.29 6.37 23.00
C ALA A 31 -9.06 5.09 22.18
N GLY A 32 -9.40 5.16 20.90
CA GLY A 32 -9.24 4.03 19.99
C GLY A 32 -7.77 3.64 19.87
N VAL A 33 -7.41 2.43 20.32
CA VAL A 33 -6.13 1.83 19.95
C VAL A 33 -6.13 1.62 18.44
N ARG A 34 -5.21 2.27 17.72
CA ARG A 34 -5.04 2.01 16.28
C ARG A 34 -4.69 0.53 16.08
N ARG A 35 -5.67 -0.27 15.68
CA ARG A 35 -5.51 -1.65 15.19
C ARG A 35 -4.85 -1.59 13.82
N ASN A 36 -3.56 -1.31 13.76
CA ASN A 36 -2.80 -1.44 12.53
C ASN A 36 -1.42 -1.98 12.86
N LYS A 37 -1.34 -3.31 12.97
CA LYS A 37 -0.07 -4.02 12.86
C LYS A 37 -0.30 -5.28 12.03
N SER A 38 -0.52 -5.11 10.73
CA SER A 38 -0.13 -6.19 9.82
C SER A 38 1.35 -6.50 10.09
N PRO A 39 1.75 -7.78 10.21
CA PRO A 39 3.15 -8.12 10.40
C PRO A 39 3.97 -7.57 9.23
N VAL A 40 5.06 -6.87 9.55
CA VAL A 40 5.94 -6.26 8.54
C VAL A 40 7.07 -7.24 8.23
N TYR A 41 7.14 -7.66 6.97
CA TYR A 41 8.28 -8.39 6.44
C TYR A 41 9.25 -7.42 5.77
N SER A 42 10.49 -7.37 6.24
CA SER A 42 11.55 -6.54 5.66
C SER A 42 12.53 -7.42 4.89
N LEU A 43 12.78 -7.07 3.63
CA LEU A 43 13.69 -7.79 2.74
C LEU A 43 14.79 -6.83 2.29
N ARG A 44 16.04 -7.32 2.24
CA ARG A 44 17.15 -6.57 1.63
C ARG A 44 17.23 -6.94 0.15
N LEU A 45 17.06 -5.96 -0.72
CA LEU A 45 17.19 -6.11 -2.16
C LEU A 45 18.49 -5.45 -2.64
N ALA A 46 19.05 -5.95 -3.74
CA ALA A 46 20.13 -5.25 -4.40
C ALA A 46 19.61 -3.90 -4.93
N PRO A 47 20.42 -2.83 -4.91
CA PRO A 47 19.97 -1.51 -5.38
C PRO A 47 19.43 -1.51 -6.82
N ILE A 48 20.02 -2.36 -7.68
CA ILE A 48 19.59 -2.51 -9.07
C ILE A 48 18.15 -3.07 -9.19
N ASP A 49 17.75 -3.95 -8.28
CA ASP A 49 16.42 -4.55 -8.32
C ASP A 49 15.37 -3.57 -7.80
N VAL A 50 15.71 -2.75 -6.80
CA VAL A 50 14.85 -1.64 -6.35
C VAL A 50 14.58 -0.68 -7.50
N ALA A 51 15.63 -0.26 -8.22
CA ALA A 51 15.49 0.64 -9.36
C ALA A 51 14.62 0.04 -10.49
N ARG A 52 14.71 -1.27 -10.72
CA ARG A 52 13.86 -1.97 -11.69
C ARG A 52 12.39 -1.96 -11.27
N ILE A 53 12.11 -2.26 -10.00
CA ILE A 53 10.75 -2.24 -9.44
C ILE A 53 10.14 -0.84 -9.58
N GLU A 54 10.88 0.20 -9.19
CA GLU A 54 10.44 1.59 -9.29
C GLU A 54 10.13 1.99 -10.73
N LYS A 55 10.98 1.60 -11.69
CA LYS A 55 10.76 1.87 -13.10
C LYS A 55 9.47 1.22 -13.64
N VAL A 56 9.18 -0.02 -13.22
CA VAL A 56 7.94 -0.71 -13.59
C VAL A 56 6.73 -0.03 -12.96
N ALA A 57 6.81 0.29 -11.66
CA ALA A 57 5.74 0.96 -10.92
C ALA A 57 5.39 2.33 -11.53
N ALA A 58 6.42 3.12 -11.88
CA ALA A 58 6.26 4.41 -12.55
C ALA A 58 5.55 4.28 -13.91
N ARG A 59 5.91 3.28 -14.72
CA ARG A 59 5.25 3.01 -16.01
C ARG A 59 3.77 2.67 -15.83
N MET A 60 3.43 1.98 -14.75
CA MET A 60 2.06 1.56 -14.43
C MET A 60 1.28 2.62 -13.66
N GLY A 61 1.90 3.74 -13.26
CA GLY A 61 1.25 4.80 -12.49
C GLY A 61 0.86 4.38 -11.06
N VAL A 62 1.54 3.38 -10.48
CA VAL A 62 1.24 2.86 -9.14
C VAL A 62 2.43 2.99 -8.19
N PRO A 63 2.21 3.04 -6.86
CA PRO A 63 3.30 2.95 -5.89
C PRO A 63 4.05 1.61 -5.99
N ALA A 64 5.38 1.64 -5.87
CA ALA A 64 6.21 0.43 -5.88
C ALA A 64 5.80 -0.59 -4.80
N SER A 65 5.40 -0.12 -3.62
CA SER A 65 4.89 -0.98 -2.54
C SER A 65 3.58 -1.69 -2.90
N SER A 66 2.69 -1.02 -3.62
CA SER A 66 1.44 -1.61 -4.13
C SER A 66 1.73 -2.65 -5.22
N LEU A 67 2.67 -2.36 -6.12
CA LEU A 67 3.11 -3.30 -7.16
C LEU A 67 3.68 -4.58 -6.54
N VAL A 68 4.65 -4.46 -5.62
CA VAL A 68 5.29 -5.60 -4.96
C VAL A 68 4.27 -6.40 -4.15
N ARG A 69 3.36 -5.74 -3.42
CA ARG A 69 2.29 -6.42 -2.70
C ARG A 69 1.39 -7.22 -3.65
N GLY A 70 1.01 -6.63 -4.78
CA GLY A 70 0.21 -7.31 -5.80
C GLY A 70 0.91 -8.55 -6.34
N TRP A 71 2.20 -8.46 -6.68
CA TRP A 71 2.99 -9.61 -7.13
C TRP A 71 3.07 -10.73 -6.10
N ILE A 72 3.29 -10.39 -4.81
CA ILE A 72 3.31 -11.39 -3.74
C ILE A 72 1.95 -12.09 -3.62
N GLN A 73 0.85 -11.33 -3.66
CA GLN A 73 -0.50 -11.89 -3.61
C GLN A 73 -0.80 -12.79 -4.81
N SER A 74 -0.41 -12.38 -6.02
CA SER A 74 -0.55 -13.21 -7.22
C SER A 74 0.26 -14.50 -7.11
N ALA A 75 1.51 -14.43 -6.65
CA ALA A 75 2.35 -15.62 -6.48
C ALA A 75 1.78 -16.61 -5.46
N ILE A 76 1.24 -16.12 -4.33
CA ILE A 76 0.59 -16.96 -3.33
C ILE A 76 -0.68 -17.61 -3.90
N ALA A 77 -1.49 -16.84 -4.65
CA ALA A 77 -2.67 -17.36 -5.30
C ALA A 77 -2.31 -18.43 -6.35
N ASP A 78 -1.24 -18.21 -7.10
CA ASP A 78 -0.70 -19.16 -8.10
C ASP A 78 -0.23 -20.47 -7.44
N GLU A 79 0.38 -20.40 -6.25
CA GLU A 79 0.84 -21.59 -5.50
C GLU A 79 -0.32 -22.42 -4.93
N GLY A 80 -1.46 -21.77 -4.63
CA GLY A 80 -2.71 -22.44 -4.27
C GLY A 80 -3.35 -23.26 -5.40
N THR A 81 -2.93 -23.05 -6.65
CA THR A 81 -3.31 -23.83 -7.82
C THR A 81 -2.38 -25.03 -8.00
N THR A 82 -2.48 -26.01 -7.09
CA THR A 82 -1.68 -27.24 -7.14
C THR A 82 -2.27 -28.31 -8.07
N ASP A 83 -3.36 -28.03 -8.78
CA ASP A 83 -3.95 -28.95 -9.76
C ASP A 83 -3.55 -28.60 -11.20
N VAL A 84 -3.67 -29.59 -12.08
CA VAL A 84 -3.30 -29.50 -13.50
C VAL A 84 -4.11 -28.43 -14.24
N ALA A 85 -5.35 -28.16 -13.82
CA ALA A 85 -6.19 -27.16 -14.46
C ALA A 85 -5.67 -25.73 -14.16
N GLY A 86 -5.19 -25.49 -12.94
CA GLY A 86 -4.51 -24.26 -12.55
C GLY A 86 -3.25 -23.99 -13.38
N ALA A 87 -2.43 -25.02 -13.58
CA ALA A 87 -1.22 -24.92 -14.40
C ALA A 87 -1.52 -24.60 -15.88
N VAL A 88 -2.56 -25.20 -16.45
CA VAL A 88 -2.99 -24.93 -17.84
C VAL A 88 -3.52 -23.50 -18.00
N ALA A 89 -4.39 -23.05 -17.08
CA ALA A 89 -4.91 -21.69 -17.10
C ALA A 89 -3.78 -20.64 -17.00
N ARG A 90 -2.72 -20.94 -16.24
CA ARG A 90 -1.54 -20.07 -16.14
C ARG A 90 -0.79 -19.96 -17.46
N LEU A 91 -0.55 -21.08 -18.15
CA LEU A 91 0.12 -21.10 -19.45
C LEU A 91 -0.64 -20.27 -20.50
N GLU A 92 -1.97 -20.30 -20.48
CA GLU A 92 -2.80 -19.50 -21.39
C GLU A 92 -2.62 -18.00 -21.17
N VAL A 93 -2.58 -17.55 -19.91
CA VAL A 93 -2.33 -16.14 -19.57
C VAL A 93 -0.95 -15.70 -20.03
N ASP A 94 0.07 -16.51 -19.79
CA ASP A 94 1.44 -16.17 -20.19
C ASP A 94 1.61 -16.18 -21.72
N LEU A 95 0.91 -17.06 -22.44
CA LEU A 95 0.84 -17.03 -23.90
C LEU A 95 0.19 -15.74 -24.43
N GLN A 96 -0.89 -15.26 -23.79
CA GLN A 96 -1.53 -14.00 -24.17
C GLN A 96 -0.62 -12.79 -23.94
N ARG A 97 0.13 -12.77 -22.83
CA ARG A 97 1.13 -11.74 -22.57
C ARG A 97 2.22 -11.73 -23.64
N LEU A 98 2.72 -12.90 -24.03
CA LEU A 98 3.72 -13.04 -25.10
C LEU A 98 3.18 -12.51 -26.44
N LYS A 99 1.95 -12.85 -26.81
CA LYS A 99 1.31 -12.34 -28.04
C LYS A 99 1.22 -10.81 -28.03
N GLY A 100 0.87 -10.20 -26.91
CA GLY A 100 0.81 -8.75 -26.76
C GLY A 100 2.17 -8.03 -26.78
N LEU A 101 3.29 -8.75 -26.68
CA LEU A 101 4.65 -8.18 -26.78
C LEU A 101 5.24 -8.28 -28.19
N VAL A 102 4.69 -9.16 -29.03
CA VAL A 102 5.14 -9.40 -30.41
C VAL A 102 4.30 -8.63 -31.44
N ALA A 103 3.10 -8.21 -31.05
CA ALA A 103 2.22 -7.31 -31.81
C ALA A 103 2.59 -5.84 -31.59
#